data_AF-A0A951MZ32-F1
#
_entry.id   AF-A0A951MZ32-F1
#
_cell.length_a   1.000
_cell.length_b   1.000
_cell.length_c   1.000
_cell.angle_alpha   90.00
_cell.angle_beta   90.00
_cell.angle_gamma   90.00
#
_symmetry.space_group_name_H-M   'P 1'
#
loop_
_entity.id
_entity.type
_entity.pdbx_description
1 polymer ?
#
loop_
_entity_poly.entity_id
_entity_poly.type
_entity_poly.pdbx_seq_one_letter_code
_entity_poly.pdbx_strand_id
1 'polypeptide(L)'
;MSIAPIAEDGAPWDASDARIVAAPPEALRIWNLAGIIGPAEVHGARILTDLVDDDRPEVLLAAALALRAPQHGHVCVELGTVAATTTVAEESTVDPDDLEWPEPDKWRALLADSPLVRERPEGTPSRDELEPEQDRPLVLVGDRLYLDRYWRYERRVAFALARRAQRVVEVDPARVREVLDRLLPPSGERPDRQRLAVATALRRRLTVIAGGPGTGKTHTIARLLAVVHELADGDWPRVALAAPTGKAADRLTAALRDAANDPDLGVTPQVRARLRTVEGSTLHRLLGWRPGSATRFRHHRSHKLPHDIVIVDETSMVDLPLMSKLVEALRADARLVLVGDPDQLASVEAGAVLADIIGPAGDGLRMSDEHHGVLAAMTGEPLGDRTSGGTQDAAFAQPSGAA
;
A
#
# COMPACT_ATOMS: atom_id res chain seq x y z
N MET A 1 34.42 -27.30 2.78
CA MET A 1 34.69 -28.42 1.85
C MET A 1 34.95 -27.78 0.50
N SER A 2 36.10 -28.05 -0.13
CA SER A 2 36.56 -27.32 -1.34
C SER A 2 35.69 -27.69 -2.54
N ILE A 3 34.97 -26.72 -3.12
CA ILE A 3 34.28 -26.92 -4.39
C ILE A 3 35.31 -26.72 -5.51
N ALA A 4 35.47 -27.73 -6.37
CA ALA A 4 36.46 -27.72 -7.45
C ALA A 4 36.16 -26.63 -8.50
N PRO A 5 37.18 -26.10 -9.20
CA PRO A 5 36.95 -25.24 -10.35
C PRO A 5 36.62 -26.13 -11.55
N ILE A 6 35.46 -25.91 -12.16
CA ILE A 6 35.12 -26.54 -13.45
C ILE A 6 35.20 -25.44 -14.51
N ALA A 7 36.23 -25.50 -15.33
CA ALA A 7 36.30 -24.79 -16.60
C ALA A 7 35.84 -25.73 -17.71
N GLU A 8 34.99 -25.19 -18.60
CA GLU A 8 34.71 -25.53 -20.02
C GLU A 8 34.56 -27.02 -20.41
N ASP A 9 33.44 -27.33 -21.06
CA ASP A 9 33.01 -28.64 -21.59
C ASP A 9 32.52 -29.68 -20.56
N GLY A 10 31.33 -29.44 -19.98
CA GLY A 10 30.64 -30.42 -19.13
C GLY A 10 29.79 -29.83 -18.01
N ALA A 11 29.54 -28.52 -18.03
CA ALA A 11 28.64 -27.87 -17.09
C ALA A 11 27.23 -28.50 -17.18
N PRO A 12 26.60 -28.92 -16.06
CA PRO A 12 25.23 -29.46 -16.03
C PRO A 12 24.13 -28.42 -16.35
N TRP A 13 24.50 -27.31 -16.98
CA TRP A 13 23.66 -26.16 -17.24
C TRP A 13 23.98 -25.57 -18.62
N ASP A 14 22.96 -25.06 -19.29
CA ASP A 14 23.10 -24.45 -20.61
C ASP A 14 23.82 -23.09 -20.47
N ALA A 15 25.06 -23.01 -20.96
CA ALA A 15 25.85 -21.77 -20.96
C ALA A 15 25.24 -20.66 -21.83
N SER A 16 24.21 -20.98 -22.63
CA SER A 16 23.42 -19.99 -23.39
C SER A 16 22.18 -19.49 -22.64
N ASP A 17 21.86 -20.04 -21.46
CA ASP A 17 20.77 -19.54 -20.62
C ASP A 17 21.14 -18.17 -20.03
N ALA A 18 20.49 -17.12 -20.55
CA ALA A 18 20.71 -15.73 -20.12
C ALA A 18 20.36 -15.47 -18.64
N ARG A 19 19.70 -16.41 -17.95
CA ARG A 19 19.42 -16.34 -16.51
C ARG A 19 20.63 -16.69 -15.66
N ILE A 20 21.60 -17.41 -16.21
CA ILE A 20 22.76 -17.88 -15.45
C ILE A 20 23.99 -17.02 -15.78
N VAL A 21 24.58 -16.48 -14.72
CA VAL A 21 25.77 -15.63 -14.82
C VAL A 21 26.97 -16.54 -15.09
N ALA A 22 27.78 -16.19 -16.10
CA ALA A 22 28.94 -17.00 -16.49
C ALA A 22 30.04 -17.05 -15.41
N ALA A 23 30.24 -15.95 -14.67
CA ALA A 23 31.23 -15.84 -13.62
C ALA A 23 30.67 -15.11 -12.38
N PRO A 24 29.73 -15.73 -11.64
CA PRO A 24 29.23 -15.18 -10.39
C PRO A 24 30.30 -15.33 -9.30
N PRO A 25 30.29 -14.49 -8.25
CA PRO A 25 31.04 -14.79 -7.04
C PRO A 25 30.72 -16.21 -6.54
N GLU A 26 31.72 -16.93 -6.03
CA GLU A 26 31.56 -18.34 -5.65
C GLU A 26 30.38 -18.54 -4.69
N ALA A 27 30.23 -17.63 -3.73
CA ALA A 27 29.14 -17.61 -2.74
C ALA A 27 27.74 -17.50 -3.35
N LEU A 28 27.58 -16.92 -4.54
CA LEU A 28 26.30 -16.74 -5.22
C LEU A 28 26.01 -17.79 -6.30
N ARG A 29 27.01 -18.58 -6.67
CA ARG A 29 26.93 -19.51 -7.81
C ARG A 29 25.79 -20.52 -7.67
N ILE A 30 25.68 -21.18 -6.51
CA ILE A 30 24.65 -22.21 -6.29
C ILE A 30 23.25 -21.61 -6.30
N TRP A 31 23.07 -20.41 -5.75
CA TRP A 31 21.79 -19.70 -5.71
C TRP A 31 21.33 -19.23 -7.10
N ASN A 32 22.26 -18.85 -7.97
CA ASN A 32 21.95 -18.49 -9.35
C ASN A 32 21.62 -19.72 -10.21
N LEU A 33 22.35 -20.84 -10.03
CA LEU A 33 22.01 -22.11 -10.66
C LEU A 33 20.66 -22.68 -10.19
N ALA A 34 20.32 -22.45 -8.91
CA ALA A 34 19.01 -22.77 -8.35
C ALA A 34 17.87 -21.92 -8.93
N GLY A 35 18.18 -20.86 -9.69
CA GLY A 35 17.22 -19.88 -10.17
C GLY A 35 16.62 -19.02 -9.06
N ILE A 36 17.19 -19.05 -7.86
CA ILE A 36 16.74 -18.24 -6.72
C ILE A 36 17.08 -16.77 -6.98
N ILE A 37 18.30 -16.49 -7.45
CA ILE A 37 18.73 -15.14 -7.83
C ILE A 37 19.10 -15.10 -9.31
N GLY A 38 18.83 -13.98 -9.99
CA GLY A 38 19.16 -13.77 -11.38
C GLY A 38 20.40 -12.89 -11.58
N PRO A 39 20.71 -12.52 -12.84
CA PRO A 39 21.87 -11.70 -13.15
C PRO A 39 21.82 -10.31 -12.52
N ALA A 40 20.63 -9.71 -12.42
CA ALA A 40 20.45 -8.39 -11.83
C ALA A 40 20.81 -8.39 -10.33
N GLU A 41 20.38 -9.41 -9.60
CA GLU A 41 20.69 -9.60 -8.18
C GLU A 41 22.18 -9.86 -7.97
N VAL A 42 22.77 -10.76 -8.76
CA VAL A 42 24.19 -11.12 -8.64
C VAL A 42 25.08 -9.91 -8.89
N HIS A 43 24.86 -9.18 -9.98
CA HIS A 43 25.65 -8.00 -10.30
C HIS A 43 25.38 -6.83 -9.34
N GLY A 44 24.12 -6.64 -8.94
CA GLY A 44 23.75 -5.60 -7.98
C GLY A 44 24.36 -5.85 -6.60
N ALA A 45 24.33 -7.09 -6.11
CA ALA A 45 24.94 -7.47 -4.84
C ALA A 45 26.44 -7.22 -4.86
N ARG A 46 27.13 -7.63 -5.94
CA ARG A 46 28.57 -7.37 -6.10
C ARG A 46 28.89 -5.88 -6.08
N ILE A 47 28.13 -5.06 -6.81
CA ILE A 47 28.33 -3.61 -6.80
C ILE A 47 28.14 -3.05 -5.38
N LEU A 48 27.14 -3.51 -4.64
CA LEU A 48 26.87 -3.05 -3.28
C LEU A 48 27.99 -3.43 -2.30
N THR A 49 28.47 -4.68 -2.34
CA THR A 49 29.55 -5.14 -1.48
C THR A 49 30.90 -4.50 -1.82
N ASP A 50 31.19 -4.32 -3.11
CA ASP A 50 32.42 -3.67 -3.59
C ASP A 50 32.52 -2.20 -3.13
N LEU A 51 31.37 -1.52 -2.95
CA LEU A 51 31.35 -0.12 -2.47
C LEU A 51 31.86 0.03 -1.03
N VAL A 52 31.81 -1.04 -0.24
CA VAL A 52 32.17 -1.03 1.19
C VAL A 52 33.27 -2.02 1.56
N ASP A 53 33.86 -2.69 0.57
CA ASP A 53 34.91 -3.70 0.75
C ASP A 53 34.50 -4.83 1.71
N ASP A 54 33.26 -5.33 1.56
CA ASP A 54 32.70 -6.42 2.39
C ASP A 54 32.40 -7.65 1.53
N ASP A 55 33.38 -8.55 1.42
CA ASP A 55 33.35 -9.74 0.56
C ASP A 55 32.76 -10.99 1.24
N ARG A 56 32.20 -10.84 2.45
CA ARG A 56 31.63 -11.95 3.22
C ARG A 56 30.48 -12.61 2.44
N PRO A 57 30.50 -13.94 2.25
CA PRO A 57 29.46 -14.69 1.53
C PRO A 57 28.03 -14.39 2.00
N GLU A 58 27.85 -14.25 3.31
CA GLU A 58 26.55 -14.02 3.95
C GLU A 58 26.00 -12.62 3.65
N VAL A 59 26.87 -11.62 3.55
CA VAL A 59 26.50 -10.24 3.20
C VAL A 59 26.12 -10.16 1.73
N LEU A 60 26.90 -10.83 0.88
CA LEU A 60 26.66 -10.89 -0.56
C LEU A 60 25.31 -11.58 -0.89
N LEU A 61 25.02 -12.72 -0.25
CA LEU A 61 23.74 -13.41 -0.38
C LEU A 61 22.58 -12.55 0.10
N ALA A 62 22.71 -11.91 1.27
CA ALA A 62 21.69 -11.03 1.82
C ALA A 62 21.38 -9.83 0.90
N ALA A 63 22.41 -9.21 0.32
CA ALA A 63 22.24 -8.12 -0.64
C ALA A 63 21.51 -8.60 -1.91
N ALA A 64 21.84 -9.78 -2.44
CA ALA A 64 21.18 -10.36 -3.61
C ALA A 64 19.68 -10.64 -3.33
N LEU A 65 19.36 -11.22 -2.17
CA LEU A 65 17.98 -11.47 -1.77
C LEU A 65 17.19 -10.18 -1.54
N ALA A 66 17.81 -9.15 -0.95
CA ALA A 66 17.18 -7.83 -0.77
C ALA A 66 16.87 -7.15 -2.12
N LEU A 67 17.73 -7.32 -3.13
CA LEU A 67 17.48 -6.84 -4.51
C LEU A 67 16.38 -7.64 -5.23
N ARG A 68 16.28 -8.93 -4.93
CA ARG A 68 15.27 -9.84 -5.48
C ARG A 68 13.87 -9.52 -4.96
N ALA A 69 13.75 -9.25 -3.65
CA ALA A 69 12.47 -9.15 -2.96
C ALA A 69 11.45 -8.25 -3.67
N PRO A 70 11.79 -7.00 -4.05
CA PRO A 70 10.82 -6.13 -4.72
C PRO A 70 10.38 -6.59 -6.11
N GLN A 71 11.21 -7.37 -6.80
CA GLN A 71 10.87 -7.92 -8.12
C GLN A 71 9.84 -9.04 -8.01
N HIS A 72 9.69 -9.62 -6.83
CA HIS A 72 8.71 -10.67 -6.51
C HIS A 72 7.56 -10.14 -5.63
N GLY A 73 7.37 -8.81 -5.57
CA GLY A 73 6.27 -8.21 -4.82
C GLY A 73 6.54 -8.01 -3.32
N HIS A 74 7.68 -8.45 -2.80
CA HIS A 74 8.02 -8.32 -1.37
C HIS A 74 8.75 -7.00 -1.07
N VAL A 75 8.39 -6.34 0.02
CA VAL A 75 9.04 -5.08 0.45
C VAL A 75 10.41 -5.35 1.11
N CYS A 76 10.57 -6.53 1.69
CA CYS A 76 11.76 -6.96 2.44
C CYS A 76 11.93 -8.48 2.40
N VAL A 77 13.06 -8.95 2.90
CA VAL A 77 13.36 -10.37 3.13
C VAL A 77 13.31 -10.62 4.64
N GLU A 78 12.57 -11.65 5.06
CA GLU A 78 12.60 -12.16 6.43
C GLU A 78 13.67 -13.26 6.55
N LEU A 79 14.77 -12.98 7.23
CA LEU A 79 15.95 -13.87 7.23
C LEU A 79 15.68 -15.20 7.95
N GLY A 80 14.76 -15.23 8.92
CA GLY A 80 14.38 -16.43 9.65
C GLY A 80 13.47 -17.39 8.86
N THR A 81 12.76 -16.89 7.83
CA THR A 81 11.77 -17.68 7.07
C THR A 81 12.12 -17.82 5.59
N VAL A 82 13.09 -17.06 5.08
CA VAL A 82 13.47 -17.04 3.65
C VAL A 82 13.78 -18.41 3.07
N ALA A 83 14.36 -19.31 3.87
CA ALA A 83 14.65 -20.68 3.44
C ALA A 83 13.38 -21.48 3.10
N ALA A 84 12.28 -21.24 3.80
CA ALA A 84 11.01 -21.93 3.60
C ALA A 84 10.10 -21.24 2.56
N THR A 85 10.30 -19.94 2.30
CA THR A 85 9.45 -19.16 1.39
C THR A 85 10.04 -19.00 -0.01
N THR A 86 11.31 -19.35 -0.20
CA THR A 86 11.99 -19.23 -1.49
C THR A 86 11.67 -20.42 -2.37
N THR A 87 11.31 -20.16 -3.62
CA THR A 87 11.11 -21.19 -4.64
C THR A 87 12.31 -21.25 -5.59
N VAL A 88 12.68 -22.47 -5.99
CA VAL A 88 13.64 -22.71 -7.08
C VAL A 88 12.94 -22.65 -8.43
N ALA A 89 13.70 -22.45 -9.51
CA ALA A 89 13.14 -22.54 -10.86
C ALA A 89 12.66 -23.97 -11.15
N GLU A 90 11.52 -24.13 -11.84
CA GLU A 90 10.96 -25.46 -12.18
C GLU A 90 11.93 -26.32 -13.02
N GLU A 91 12.82 -25.68 -13.78
CA GLU A 91 13.85 -26.31 -14.61
C GLU A 91 15.21 -26.39 -13.90
N SER A 92 15.27 -26.08 -12.60
CA SER A 92 16.54 -26.08 -11.87
C SER A 92 17.12 -27.49 -11.77
N THR A 93 18.43 -27.56 -11.95
CA THR A 93 19.22 -28.79 -11.77
C THR A 93 19.75 -28.95 -10.35
N VAL A 94 19.41 -28.03 -9.44
CA VAL A 94 19.83 -28.03 -8.04
C VAL A 94 18.70 -28.58 -7.17
N ASP A 95 19.02 -29.55 -6.30
CA ASP A 95 18.08 -30.03 -5.29
C ASP A 95 17.92 -28.96 -4.19
N PRO A 96 16.69 -28.50 -3.88
CA PRO A 96 16.45 -27.56 -2.79
C PRO A 96 17.01 -28.01 -1.44
N ASP A 97 17.07 -29.33 -1.19
CA ASP A 97 17.59 -29.90 0.05
C ASP A 97 19.13 -29.74 0.20
N ASP A 98 19.84 -29.47 -0.90
CA ASP A 98 21.30 -29.24 -0.92
C ASP A 98 21.67 -27.78 -0.58
N LEU A 99 20.70 -26.88 -0.42
CA LEU A 99 20.95 -25.47 -0.12
C LEU A 99 21.25 -25.24 1.36
N GLU A 100 22.50 -24.97 1.68
CA GLU A 100 22.94 -24.61 3.02
C GLU A 100 22.65 -23.12 3.32
N TRP A 101 21.51 -22.85 3.96
CA TRP A 101 21.14 -21.50 4.41
C TRP A 101 21.93 -21.08 5.66
N PRO A 102 22.35 -19.80 5.77
CA PRO A 102 22.93 -19.28 6.99
C PRO A 102 21.97 -19.41 8.18
N GLU A 103 22.51 -19.74 9.37
CA GLU A 103 21.71 -19.78 10.59
C GLU A 103 21.21 -18.35 10.94
N PRO A 104 19.90 -18.13 11.13
CA PRO A 104 19.33 -16.78 11.19
C PRO A 104 19.93 -15.85 12.25
N ASP A 105 20.20 -16.33 13.47
CA ASP A 105 20.77 -15.49 14.53
C ASP A 105 22.19 -15.03 14.19
N LYS A 106 23.03 -15.96 13.74
CA LYS A 106 24.39 -15.65 13.26
C LYS A 106 24.37 -14.75 12.04
N TRP A 107 23.46 -14.98 11.11
CA TRP A 107 23.34 -14.19 9.89
C TRP A 107 22.99 -12.73 10.22
N ARG A 108 22.01 -12.50 11.10
CA ARG A 108 21.65 -11.16 11.58
C ARG A 108 22.83 -10.45 12.24
N ALA A 109 23.57 -11.14 13.11
CA ALA A 109 24.73 -10.56 13.78
C ALA A 109 25.84 -10.17 12.79
N LEU A 110 26.11 -11.00 11.78
CA LEU A 110 27.07 -10.69 10.71
C LEU A 110 26.62 -9.50 9.86
N LEU A 111 25.33 -9.42 9.53
CA LEU A 111 24.78 -8.31 8.76
C LEU A 111 24.83 -7.00 9.55
N ALA A 112 24.51 -7.01 10.84
CA ALA A 112 24.56 -5.81 11.69
C ALA A 112 25.97 -5.20 11.77
N ASP A 113 27.01 -6.04 11.67
CA ASP A 113 28.42 -5.64 11.66
C ASP A 113 28.87 -5.08 10.28
N SER A 114 28.11 -5.31 9.21
CA SER A 114 28.46 -4.85 7.86
C SER A 114 28.30 -3.33 7.69
N PRO A 115 29.28 -2.63 7.06
CA PRO A 115 29.12 -1.23 6.67
C PRO A 115 28.01 -1.02 5.63
N LEU A 116 27.56 -2.08 4.96
CA LEU A 116 26.46 -2.05 3.98
C LEU A 116 25.08 -1.91 4.63
N VAL A 117 24.96 -2.31 5.89
CA VAL A 117 23.68 -2.51 6.58
C VAL A 117 23.55 -1.53 7.72
N ARG A 118 22.42 -0.82 7.79
CA ARG A 118 22.06 -0.01 8.96
C ARG A 118 21.10 -0.80 9.82
N GLU A 119 21.55 -1.23 11.00
CA GLU A 119 20.70 -1.86 12.00
C GLU A 119 19.77 -0.82 12.65
N ARG A 120 18.51 -1.20 12.86
CA ARG A 120 17.49 -0.41 13.52
C ARG A 120 16.73 -1.26 14.53
N PRO A 121 16.52 -0.77 15.76
CA PRO A 121 15.69 -1.47 16.71
C PRO A 121 14.23 -1.50 16.23
N GLU A 122 13.55 -2.62 16.51
CA GLU A 122 12.13 -2.73 16.26
C GLU A 122 11.34 -1.69 17.08
N GLY A 123 10.24 -1.20 16.52
CA GLY A 123 9.39 -0.23 17.21
C GLY A 123 9.94 1.21 17.25
N THR A 124 11.08 1.50 16.60
CA THR A 124 11.58 2.89 16.51
C THR A 124 10.49 3.79 15.92
N PRO A 125 10.01 4.82 16.66
CA PRO A 125 8.90 5.65 16.22
C PRO A 125 9.27 6.42 14.95
N SER A 126 8.28 6.59 14.06
CA SER A 126 8.38 7.42 12.87
C SER A 126 8.36 8.88 13.29
N ARG A 127 9.49 9.44 13.71
CA ARG A 127 9.62 10.90 13.73
C ARG A 127 9.85 11.38 12.30
N ASP A 128 9.29 12.54 11.96
CA ASP A 128 9.46 13.27 10.69
C ASP A 128 10.94 13.64 10.43
N GLU A 129 11.79 13.42 11.42
CA GLU A 129 13.24 13.55 11.36
C GLU A 129 13.79 12.36 10.59
N LEU A 130 13.91 12.56 9.27
CA LEU A 130 15.10 12.17 8.54
C LEU A 130 16.30 12.65 9.35
N GLU A 131 16.66 11.94 10.42
CA GLU A 131 17.93 12.18 11.07
C GLU A 131 19.00 12.13 9.97
N PRO A 132 20.08 12.93 10.08
CA PRO A 132 21.20 12.84 9.15
C PRO A 132 21.90 11.50 9.41
N GLU A 133 21.31 10.44 8.86
CA GLU A 133 21.65 9.05 9.12
C GLU A 133 22.61 8.61 8.04
N GLN A 134 23.64 7.87 8.43
CA GLN A 134 24.55 7.19 7.51
C GLN A 134 23.72 6.47 6.44
N ASP A 135 23.77 6.97 5.21
CA ASP A 135 23.03 6.45 4.06
C ASP A 135 23.66 5.11 3.69
N ARG A 136 23.18 4.03 4.32
CA ARG A 136 23.56 2.66 3.98
C ARG A 136 22.52 2.08 3.02
N PRO A 137 22.94 1.31 1.98
CA PRO A 137 22.02 0.74 1.00
C PRO A 137 20.99 -0.23 1.58
N LEU A 138 21.35 -0.94 2.67
CA LEU A 138 20.49 -1.92 3.33
C LEU A 138 20.08 -1.46 4.73
N VAL A 139 18.88 -1.84 5.15
CA VAL A 139 18.36 -1.57 6.50
C VAL A 139 17.89 -2.89 7.11
N LEU A 140 18.38 -3.21 8.30
CA LEU A 140 17.97 -4.38 9.07
C LEU A 140 17.08 -3.93 10.23
N VAL A 141 15.84 -4.44 10.30
CA VAL A 141 14.87 -4.16 11.38
C VAL A 141 14.40 -5.48 11.96
N GLY A 142 14.95 -5.87 13.11
CA GLY A 142 14.71 -7.20 13.67
C GLY A 142 15.17 -8.28 12.69
N ASP A 143 14.23 -9.07 12.17
CA ASP A 143 14.50 -10.12 11.17
C ASP A 143 14.32 -9.68 9.71
N ARG A 144 13.86 -8.45 9.47
CA ARG A 144 13.54 -7.97 8.13
C ARG A 144 14.69 -7.15 7.55
N LEU A 145 15.20 -7.60 6.40
CA LEU A 145 16.21 -6.90 5.61
C LEU A 145 15.57 -6.18 4.42
N TYR A 146 15.82 -4.88 4.31
CA TYR A 146 15.27 -4.01 3.29
C TYR A 146 16.36 -3.42 2.42
N LEU A 147 16.03 -3.11 1.16
CA LEU A 147 16.64 -1.98 0.48
C LEU A 147 16.18 -0.69 1.16
N ASP A 148 17.11 0.22 1.50
CA ASP A 148 16.81 1.48 2.20
C ASP A 148 15.67 2.27 1.54
N ARG A 149 15.62 2.27 0.20
CA ARG A 149 14.54 2.92 -0.56
C ARG A 149 13.15 2.41 -0.20
N TYR A 150 12.97 1.09 -0.09
CA TYR A 150 11.68 0.46 0.21
C TYR A 150 11.31 0.63 1.67
N TRP A 151 12.27 0.52 2.58
CA TRP A 151 12.09 0.87 3.98
C TRP A 151 11.60 2.33 4.13
N ARG A 152 12.22 3.29 3.44
CA ARG A 152 11.79 4.70 3.46
C ARG A 152 10.37 4.89 2.91
N TYR A 153 9.96 4.11 1.92
CA TYR A 153 8.59 4.16 1.40
C TYR A 153 7.59 3.66 2.43
N GLU A 154 7.84 2.50 3.03
CA GLU A 154 6.99 1.91 4.07
C GLU A 154 6.82 2.86 5.25
N ARG A 155 7.94 3.38 5.79
CA ARG A 155 7.91 4.32 6.90
C ARG A 155 7.15 5.60 6.58
N ARG A 156 7.30 6.13 5.36
CA ARG A 156 6.58 7.32 4.91
C ARG A 156 5.08 7.08 4.85
N VAL A 157 4.66 5.95 4.27
CA VAL A 157 3.24 5.57 4.19
C VAL A 157 2.67 5.38 5.59
N ALA A 158 3.29 4.54 6.41
CA ALA A 158 2.83 4.27 7.78
C ALA A 158 2.66 5.56 8.60
N PHE A 159 3.67 6.44 8.60
CA PHE A 159 3.61 7.72 9.30
C PHE A 159 2.51 8.64 8.77
N ALA A 160 2.42 8.79 7.44
CA ALA A 160 1.48 9.70 6.82
C ALA A 160 0.02 9.25 6.98
N LEU A 161 -0.23 7.94 7.02
CA LEU A 161 -1.55 7.36 7.28
C LEU A 161 -1.92 7.46 8.76
N ALA A 162 -1.02 7.07 9.68
CA ALA A 162 -1.26 7.15 11.12
C ALA A 162 -1.59 8.58 11.57
N ARG A 163 -0.85 9.58 11.07
CA ARG A 163 -1.13 11.00 11.36
C ARG A 163 -2.49 11.47 10.86
N ARG A 164 -3.00 10.93 9.75
CA ARG A 164 -4.32 11.28 9.22
C ARG A 164 -5.44 10.56 9.95
N ALA A 165 -5.23 9.30 10.34
CA ALA A 165 -6.19 8.50 11.10
C ALA A 165 -6.55 9.17 12.44
N GLN A 166 -5.56 9.77 13.10
CA GLN A 166 -5.74 10.49 14.38
C GLN A 166 -6.52 11.81 14.26
N ARG A 167 -6.79 12.31 13.05
CA ARG A 167 -7.44 13.62 12.86
C ARG A 167 -8.93 13.45 12.61
N VAL A 168 -9.70 14.06 13.50
CA VAL A 168 -11.16 14.21 13.39
C VAL A 168 -11.47 15.57 12.75
N VAL A 169 -12.51 15.57 11.93
CA VAL A 169 -13.17 16.76 11.39
C VAL A 169 -14.49 16.90 12.12
N GLU A 170 -14.69 18.03 12.78
CA GLU A 170 -15.97 18.35 13.41
C GLU A 170 -17.04 18.56 12.33
N VAL A 171 -18.15 17.87 12.49
CA VAL A 171 -19.32 17.94 11.60
C VAL A 171 -20.56 17.97 12.47
N ASP A 172 -21.58 18.74 12.08
CA ASP A 172 -22.87 18.76 12.77
C ASP A 172 -23.61 17.44 12.48
N PRO A 173 -23.80 16.54 13.48
CA PRO A 173 -24.42 15.25 13.25
C PRO A 173 -25.86 15.36 12.77
N ALA A 174 -26.61 16.36 13.22
CA ALA A 174 -28.01 16.54 12.84
C ALA A 174 -28.12 16.95 11.37
N ARG A 175 -27.26 17.89 10.93
CA ARG A 175 -27.21 18.31 9.54
C ARG A 175 -26.74 17.18 8.62
N VAL A 176 -25.75 16.40 9.05
CA VAL A 176 -25.29 15.22 8.28
C VAL A 176 -26.43 14.21 8.15
N ARG A 177 -27.14 13.92 9.24
CA ARG A 177 -28.27 12.99 9.23
C ARG A 177 -29.36 13.40 8.26
N GLU A 178 -29.76 14.68 8.27
CA GLU A 178 -30.77 15.21 7.34
C GLU A 178 -30.38 14.95 5.86
N VAL A 179 -29.11 15.19 5.52
CA VAL A 179 -28.60 14.94 4.16
C VAL A 179 -28.50 13.45 3.85
N LEU A 180 -28.05 12.63 4.81
CA LEU A 180 -27.98 11.17 4.64
C LEU A 180 -29.37 10.56 4.47
N ASP A 181 -30.37 10.96 5.24
CA ASP A 181 -31.75 10.46 5.13
C ASP A 181 -32.35 10.74 3.75
N ARG A 182 -31.98 11.86 3.13
CA ARG A 182 -32.38 12.21 1.76
C ARG A 182 -31.60 11.44 0.69
N LEU A 183 -30.27 11.33 0.82
CA LEU A 183 -29.40 10.81 -0.24
C LEU A 183 -29.12 9.30 -0.15
N LEU A 184 -29.30 8.69 1.02
CA LEU A 184 -29.02 7.27 1.29
C LEU A 184 -30.16 6.72 2.16
N PRO A 185 -31.41 6.64 1.64
CA PRO A 185 -32.53 6.15 2.44
C PRO A 185 -32.23 4.75 3.01
N PRO A 186 -32.67 4.43 4.23
CA PRO A 186 -32.31 3.16 4.89
C PRO A 186 -32.67 1.94 4.03
N SER A 187 -31.69 1.08 3.76
CA SER A 187 -31.83 -0.10 2.90
C SER A 187 -32.50 -1.31 3.57
N GLY A 188 -32.76 -1.23 4.89
CA GLY A 188 -33.35 -2.30 5.69
C GLY A 188 -32.34 -3.19 6.41
N GLU A 189 -31.10 -3.29 5.90
CA GLU A 189 -29.96 -3.85 6.65
C GLU A 189 -29.51 -2.86 7.72
N ARG A 190 -29.26 -3.34 8.95
CA ARG A 190 -28.76 -2.50 10.05
C ARG A 190 -27.51 -3.11 10.68
N PRO A 191 -26.43 -2.33 10.82
CA PRO A 191 -26.27 -0.97 10.32
C PRO A 191 -26.09 -0.90 8.80
N ASP A 192 -26.62 0.14 8.16
CA ASP A 192 -26.36 0.38 6.73
C ASP A 192 -24.89 0.77 6.51
N ARG A 193 -24.16 -0.09 5.82
CA ARG A 193 -22.72 0.02 5.66
C ARG A 193 -22.31 1.15 4.73
N GLN A 194 -23.14 1.51 3.76
CA GLN A 194 -22.88 2.65 2.88
C GLN A 194 -23.06 3.96 3.65
N ARG A 195 -24.12 4.06 4.47
CA ARG A 195 -24.31 5.21 5.38
C ARG A 195 -23.14 5.33 6.35
N LEU A 196 -22.70 4.23 6.95
CA LEU A 196 -21.53 4.20 7.82
C LEU A 196 -20.24 4.63 7.11
N ALA A 197 -19.99 4.13 5.90
CA ALA A 197 -18.81 4.49 5.12
C ALA A 197 -18.78 6.00 4.81
N VAL A 198 -19.91 6.57 4.39
CA VAL A 198 -20.03 8.01 4.12
C VAL A 198 -19.86 8.84 5.40
N ALA A 199 -20.54 8.49 6.49
CA ALA A 199 -20.41 9.19 7.77
C ALA A 199 -18.96 9.15 8.31
N THR A 200 -18.30 8.00 8.20
CA THR A 200 -16.89 7.84 8.57
C THR A 200 -15.98 8.72 7.73
N ALA A 201 -16.18 8.72 6.40
CA ALA A 201 -15.42 9.56 5.47
C ALA A 201 -15.62 11.06 5.73
N LEU A 202 -16.79 11.50 6.18
CA LEU A 202 -17.02 12.90 6.56
C LEU A 202 -16.24 13.28 7.83
N ARG A 203 -16.17 12.39 8.82
CA ARG A 203 -15.54 12.68 10.12
C ARG A 203 -14.03 12.48 10.14
N ARG A 204 -13.48 11.57 9.34
CA ARG A 204 -12.05 11.22 9.37
C ARG A 204 -11.28 11.80 8.18
N ARG A 205 -9.98 12.08 8.38
CA ARG A 205 -9.07 12.49 7.29
C ARG A 205 -8.47 11.32 6.51
N LEU A 206 -8.54 10.12 7.07
CA LEU A 206 -8.24 8.87 6.38
C LEU A 206 -9.45 7.96 6.52
N THR A 207 -9.91 7.37 5.43
CA THR A 207 -10.96 6.34 5.43
C THR A 207 -10.63 5.29 4.38
N VAL A 208 -10.82 4.02 4.75
CA VAL A 208 -10.69 2.89 3.83
C VAL A 208 -12.07 2.27 3.67
N ILE A 209 -12.55 2.18 2.44
CA ILE A 209 -13.80 1.52 2.08
C ILE A 209 -13.45 0.23 1.37
N ALA A 210 -13.54 -0.87 2.10
CA ALA A 210 -13.20 -2.20 1.62
C ALA A 210 -14.48 -2.98 1.24
N GLY A 211 -14.43 -3.75 0.16
CA GLY A 211 -15.47 -4.73 -0.14
C GLY A 211 -15.27 -5.42 -1.48
N GLY A 212 -15.92 -6.58 -1.64
CA GLY A 212 -15.88 -7.41 -2.84
C GLY A 212 -16.38 -6.73 -4.13
N PRO A 213 -16.28 -7.40 -5.30
CA PRO A 213 -16.93 -6.95 -6.53
C PRO A 213 -18.45 -6.85 -6.35
N GLY A 214 -19.09 -5.84 -6.96
CA GLY A 214 -20.55 -5.68 -6.90
C GLY A 214 -21.12 -5.11 -5.60
N THR A 215 -20.31 -4.82 -4.57
CA THR A 215 -20.77 -4.30 -3.26
C THR A 215 -21.17 -2.82 -3.25
N GLY A 216 -21.25 -2.18 -4.42
CA GLY A 216 -21.66 -0.78 -4.53
C GLY A 216 -20.61 0.26 -4.08
N LYS A 217 -19.31 -0.10 -4.05
CA LYS A 217 -18.21 0.84 -3.71
C LYS A 217 -18.28 2.14 -4.50
N THR A 218 -18.42 2.05 -5.83
CA THR A 218 -18.51 3.23 -6.70
C THR A 218 -19.79 4.03 -6.44
N HIS A 219 -20.91 3.37 -6.13
CA HIS A 219 -22.14 4.06 -5.70
C HIS A 219 -21.91 4.84 -4.40
N THR A 220 -21.21 4.22 -3.44
CA THR A 220 -20.84 4.84 -2.16
C THR A 220 -19.96 6.08 -2.37
N ILE A 221 -19.00 6.03 -3.31
CA ILE A 221 -18.18 7.20 -3.70
C ILE A 221 -19.06 8.34 -4.23
N ALA A 222 -20.00 8.03 -5.14
CA ALA A 222 -20.90 9.03 -5.70
C ALA A 222 -21.77 9.69 -4.62
N ARG A 223 -22.32 8.88 -3.69
CA ARG A 223 -23.10 9.36 -2.56
C ARG A 223 -22.27 10.18 -1.57
N LEU A 224 -21.02 9.78 -1.30
CA LEU A 224 -20.09 10.58 -0.50
C LEU A 224 -19.88 11.97 -1.10
N LEU A 225 -19.62 12.07 -2.40
CA LEU A 225 -19.42 13.36 -3.07
C LEU A 225 -20.70 14.22 -3.07
N ALA A 226 -21.85 13.60 -3.29
CA ALA A 226 -23.15 14.28 -3.19
C ALA A 226 -23.36 14.86 -1.79
N VAL A 227 -23.16 14.07 -0.73
CA VAL A 227 -23.31 14.52 0.66
C VAL A 227 -22.32 15.63 0.99
N VAL A 228 -21.04 15.49 0.61
CA VAL A 228 -20.02 16.52 0.82
C VAL A 228 -20.41 17.85 0.16
N HIS A 229 -20.92 17.82 -1.08
CA HIS A 229 -21.29 19.03 -1.80
C HIS A 229 -22.59 19.67 -1.28
N GLU A 230 -23.54 18.88 -0.78
CA GLU A 230 -24.76 19.38 -0.12
C GLU A 230 -24.43 20.05 1.23
N LEU A 231 -23.49 19.49 2.00
CA LEU A 231 -23.09 20.06 3.29
C LEU A 231 -22.26 21.34 3.15
N ALA A 232 -21.58 21.54 2.02
CA ALA A 232 -20.69 22.68 1.79
C ALA A 232 -21.41 23.94 1.28
N ASP A 233 -22.71 23.88 0.97
CA ASP A 233 -23.59 25.01 0.62
C ASP A 233 -22.96 26.06 -0.33
N GLY A 234 -22.25 25.58 -1.36
CA GLY A 234 -21.63 26.41 -2.40
C GLY A 234 -20.13 26.66 -2.25
N ASP A 235 -19.54 26.51 -1.06
CA ASP A 235 -18.07 26.54 -0.86
C ASP A 235 -17.48 25.12 -1.03
N TRP A 236 -17.57 24.60 -2.25
CA TRP A 236 -17.28 23.19 -2.49
C TRP A 236 -15.79 22.85 -2.42
N PRO A 237 -15.41 21.78 -1.71
CA PRO A 237 -14.03 21.32 -1.68
C PRO A 237 -13.58 20.88 -3.08
N ARG A 238 -12.28 21.05 -3.34
CA ARG A 238 -11.63 20.54 -4.54
C ARG A 238 -11.42 19.04 -4.40
N VAL A 239 -12.04 18.27 -5.29
CA VAL A 239 -12.02 16.80 -5.28
C VAL A 239 -11.11 16.29 -6.38
N ALA A 240 -10.23 15.36 -6.05
CA ALA A 240 -9.55 14.51 -7.03
C ALA A 240 -10.07 13.08 -6.92
N LEU A 241 -10.43 12.50 -8.06
CA LEU A 241 -10.71 11.08 -8.20
C LEU A 241 -9.58 10.43 -8.98
N ALA A 242 -9.01 9.39 -8.42
CA ALA A 242 -7.93 8.65 -9.03
C ALA A 242 -8.16 7.15 -9.02
N ALA A 243 -7.55 6.48 -9.99
CA ALA A 243 -7.41 5.04 -10.04
C ALA A 243 -5.99 4.69 -10.52
N PRO A 244 -5.49 3.47 -10.32
CA PRO A 244 -4.19 3.04 -10.85
C PRO A 244 -4.18 2.96 -12.38
N THR A 245 -5.30 2.55 -13.01
CA THR A 245 -5.41 2.36 -14.46
C THR A 245 -6.40 3.32 -15.12
N GLY A 246 -6.21 3.60 -16.42
CA GLY A 246 -7.11 4.48 -17.19
C GLY A 246 -8.53 3.95 -17.25
N LYS A 247 -8.70 2.63 -17.50
CA LYS A 247 -10.02 1.98 -17.54
C LYS A 247 -10.79 2.12 -16.23
N ALA A 248 -10.11 1.98 -15.08
CA ALA A 248 -10.74 2.18 -13.78
C ALA A 248 -11.14 3.65 -13.54
N ALA A 249 -10.31 4.60 -13.97
CA ALA A 249 -10.62 6.03 -13.90
C ALA A 249 -11.81 6.43 -14.80
N ASP A 250 -11.90 5.86 -16.01
CA ASP A 250 -13.03 6.07 -16.91
C ASP A 250 -14.33 5.50 -16.32
N ARG A 251 -14.25 4.30 -15.71
CA ARG A 251 -15.39 3.67 -15.02
C ARG A 251 -15.90 4.52 -13.86
N LEU A 252 -15.00 5.06 -13.03
CA LEU A 252 -15.35 6.00 -11.95
C LEU A 252 -16.09 7.23 -12.50
N THR A 253 -15.57 7.80 -13.59
CA THR A 253 -16.17 8.97 -14.23
C THR A 253 -17.58 8.66 -14.76
N ALA A 254 -17.75 7.52 -15.44
CA ALA A 254 -19.04 7.08 -15.95
C ALA A 254 -20.05 6.90 -14.81
N ALA A 255 -19.68 6.20 -13.73
CA ALA A 255 -20.58 5.95 -12.62
C ALA A 255 -21.03 7.24 -11.90
N LEU A 256 -20.17 8.26 -11.82
CA LEU A 256 -20.56 9.57 -11.29
C LEU A 256 -21.50 10.32 -12.21
N ARG A 257 -21.28 10.25 -13.52
CA ARG A 257 -22.20 10.84 -14.50
C ARG A 257 -23.56 10.16 -14.44
N ASP A 258 -23.59 8.83 -14.32
CA ASP A 258 -24.82 8.05 -14.16
C ASP A 258 -25.56 8.43 -12.88
N ALA A 259 -24.86 8.49 -11.74
CA ALA A 259 -25.43 8.96 -10.49
C ALA A 259 -25.97 10.40 -10.60
N ALA A 260 -25.26 11.30 -11.29
CA ALA A 260 -25.72 12.67 -11.52
C ALA A 260 -26.87 12.78 -12.55
N ASN A 261 -27.11 11.73 -13.34
CA ASN A 261 -28.25 11.61 -14.26
C ASN A 261 -29.48 11.01 -13.57
N ASP A 262 -29.32 10.30 -12.45
CA ASP A 262 -30.40 9.72 -11.69
C ASP A 262 -31.32 10.83 -11.12
N PRO A 263 -32.58 10.96 -11.60
CA PRO A 263 -33.49 11.99 -11.12
C PRO A 263 -33.76 11.85 -9.61
N ASP A 264 -33.67 10.64 -9.09
CA ASP A 264 -34.00 10.30 -7.71
C ASP A 264 -32.79 10.39 -6.76
N LEU A 265 -31.65 10.90 -7.23
CA LEU A 265 -30.46 11.09 -6.38
C LEU A 265 -30.76 11.97 -5.14
N GLY A 266 -31.74 12.88 -5.22
CA GLY A 266 -32.16 13.72 -4.08
C GLY A 266 -31.26 14.92 -3.80
N VAL A 267 -30.43 15.32 -4.76
CA VAL A 267 -29.53 16.49 -4.67
C VAL A 267 -30.13 17.74 -5.29
N THR A 268 -29.64 18.90 -4.86
CA THR A 268 -29.93 20.20 -5.49
C THR A 268 -29.43 20.28 -6.94
N PRO A 269 -30.03 21.12 -7.81
CA PRO A 269 -29.56 21.30 -9.18
C PRO A 269 -28.08 21.73 -9.29
N GLN A 270 -27.61 22.54 -8.34
CA GLN A 270 -26.23 23.02 -8.26
C GLN A 270 -25.27 21.86 -7.96
N VAL A 271 -25.58 21.03 -6.97
CA VAL A 271 -24.78 19.83 -6.65
C VAL A 271 -24.81 18.83 -7.79
N ARG A 272 -25.97 18.63 -8.43
CA ARG A 272 -26.09 17.78 -9.62
C ARG A 272 -25.17 18.23 -10.75
N ALA A 273 -25.16 19.53 -11.06
CA ALA A 273 -24.27 20.11 -12.05
C ALA A 273 -22.81 19.92 -11.65
N ARG A 274 -22.48 20.10 -10.36
CA ARG A 274 -21.12 19.90 -9.85
C ARG A 274 -20.63 18.47 -10.02
N LEU A 275 -21.43 17.47 -9.67
CA LEU A 275 -21.07 16.06 -9.82
C LEU A 275 -20.71 15.69 -11.26
N ARG A 276 -21.39 16.27 -12.26
CA ARG A 276 -21.10 16.05 -13.69
C ARG A 276 -19.73 16.57 -14.13
N THR A 277 -19.17 17.53 -13.39
CA THR A 277 -17.85 18.12 -13.70
C THR A 277 -16.68 17.34 -13.11
N VAL A 278 -16.95 16.38 -12.22
CA VAL A 278 -15.88 15.61 -11.57
C VAL A 278 -15.46 14.48 -12.50
N GLU A 279 -14.16 14.43 -12.81
CA GLU A 279 -13.57 13.41 -13.68
C GLU A 279 -12.50 12.63 -12.93
N GLY A 280 -12.47 11.32 -13.17
CA GLY A 280 -11.41 10.43 -12.74
C GLY A 280 -10.15 10.61 -13.58
N SER A 281 -8.99 10.38 -12.96
CA SER A 281 -7.71 10.32 -13.66
C SER A 281 -6.88 9.15 -13.15
N THR A 282 -5.79 8.80 -13.84
CA THR A 282 -4.83 7.87 -13.24
C THR A 282 -4.04 8.56 -12.13
N LEU A 283 -3.58 7.81 -11.12
CA LEU A 283 -2.67 8.34 -10.09
C LEU A 283 -1.44 9.03 -10.70
N HIS A 284 -0.88 8.45 -11.76
CA HIS A 284 0.22 9.02 -12.52
C HIS A 284 -0.12 10.39 -13.13
N ARG A 285 -1.32 10.53 -13.72
CA ARG A 285 -1.78 11.81 -14.27
C ARG A 285 -2.07 12.82 -13.16
N LEU A 286 -2.69 12.40 -12.07
CA LEU A 286 -2.98 13.25 -10.91
C LEU A 286 -1.70 13.82 -10.29
N LEU A 287 -0.68 12.98 -10.08
CA LEU A 287 0.62 13.39 -9.54
C LEU A 287 1.45 14.20 -10.56
N GLY A 288 1.05 14.21 -11.84
CA GLY A 288 1.73 14.90 -12.91
C GLY A 288 3.06 14.23 -13.26
N TRP A 289 2.99 12.97 -13.69
CA TRP A 289 4.14 12.22 -14.21
C TRP A 289 4.89 13.02 -15.29
N ARG A 290 6.23 13.03 -15.20
CA ARG A 290 7.09 13.75 -16.15
C ARG A 290 7.77 12.76 -17.11
N PRO A 291 7.66 12.97 -18.44
CA PRO A 291 8.41 12.17 -19.41
C PRO A 291 9.92 12.18 -19.13
N GLY A 292 10.56 11.02 -19.27
CA GLY A 292 12.01 10.87 -19.04
C GLY A 292 12.43 10.62 -17.60
N SER A 293 11.49 10.50 -16.64
CA SER A 293 11.81 10.12 -15.27
C SER A 293 10.74 9.23 -14.66
N ALA A 294 11.07 7.97 -14.38
CA ALA A 294 10.16 7.03 -13.71
C ALA A 294 9.77 7.46 -12.28
N THR A 295 10.59 8.29 -11.62
CA THR A 295 10.44 8.59 -10.18
C THR A 295 10.04 10.04 -9.86
N ARG A 296 9.93 10.90 -10.87
CA ARG A 296 9.70 12.35 -10.67
C ARG A 296 8.30 12.72 -11.08
N PHE A 297 7.54 13.20 -10.10
CA PHE A 297 6.21 13.74 -10.25
C PHE A 297 6.23 15.26 -10.09
N ARG A 298 5.30 15.96 -10.75
CA ARG A 298 5.09 17.40 -10.56
C ARG A 298 4.67 17.70 -9.12
N HIS A 299 3.85 16.85 -8.52
CA HIS A 299 3.39 17.00 -7.15
C HIS A 299 4.19 16.11 -6.20
N HIS A 300 4.67 16.71 -5.11
CA HIS A 300 5.55 16.09 -4.11
C HIS A 300 5.53 16.93 -2.82
N ARG A 301 6.41 16.64 -1.84
CA ARG A 301 6.39 17.28 -0.52
C ARG A 301 6.43 18.82 -0.52
N SER A 302 7.12 19.44 -1.48
CA SER A 302 7.21 20.91 -1.59
C SER A 302 6.29 21.51 -2.64
N HIS A 303 5.53 20.69 -3.37
CA HIS A 303 4.50 21.14 -4.29
C HIS A 303 3.29 20.21 -4.19
N LYS A 304 2.41 20.50 -3.22
CA LYS A 304 1.28 19.64 -2.86
C LYS A 304 0.18 19.64 -3.93
N LEU A 305 -0.66 18.61 -3.89
CA LEU A 305 -1.90 18.56 -4.68
C LEU A 305 -2.86 19.65 -4.21
N PRO A 306 -3.49 20.41 -5.12
CA PRO A 306 -4.41 21.49 -4.79
C PRO A 306 -5.85 20.99 -4.53
N HIS A 307 -5.98 19.85 -3.85
CA HIS A 307 -7.25 19.18 -3.57
C HIS A 307 -7.45 19.03 -2.05
N ASP A 308 -8.69 19.21 -1.62
CA ASP A 308 -9.10 19.06 -0.23
C ASP A 308 -9.56 17.63 0.07
N ILE A 309 -10.05 16.92 -0.96
CA ILE A 309 -10.43 15.51 -0.89
C ILE A 309 -9.77 14.76 -2.06
N VAL A 310 -9.08 13.67 -1.76
CA VAL A 310 -8.52 12.75 -2.75
C VAL A 310 -9.09 11.35 -2.49
N ILE A 311 -9.77 10.81 -3.49
CA ILE A 311 -10.36 9.49 -3.46
C ILE A 311 -9.62 8.61 -4.47
N VAL A 312 -9.16 7.44 -4.04
CA VAL A 312 -8.45 6.46 -4.86
C VAL A 312 -9.26 5.17 -4.90
N ASP A 313 -9.77 4.80 -6.08
CA ASP A 313 -10.42 3.51 -6.31
C ASP A 313 -9.41 2.47 -6.82
N GLU A 314 -9.76 1.19 -6.67
CA GLU A 314 -8.89 0.04 -6.97
C GLU A 314 -7.54 0.13 -6.25
N THR A 315 -7.56 0.53 -4.98
CA THR A 315 -6.35 0.70 -4.16
C THR A 315 -5.56 -0.60 -3.98
N SER A 316 -6.20 -1.77 -4.15
CA SER A 316 -5.54 -3.08 -4.13
C SER A 316 -4.41 -3.19 -5.15
N MET A 317 -4.51 -2.48 -6.29
CA MET A 317 -3.49 -2.47 -7.34
C MET A 317 -2.41 -1.40 -7.13
N VAL A 318 -2.48 -0.60 -6.05
CA VAL A 318 -1.51 0.48 -5.79
C VAL A 318 -0.35 -0.06 -4.97
N ASP A 319 0.84 -0.04 -5.56
CA ASP A 319 2.08 -0.46 -4.91
C ASP A 319 2.57 0.54 -3.84
N LEU A 320 3.54 0.08 -3.04
CA LEU A 320 4.14 0.88 -1.99
C LEU A 320 4.87 2.14 -2.52
N PRO A 321 5.69 2.09 -3.59
CA PRO A 321 6.29 3.28 -4.18
C PRO A 321 5.29 4.38 -4.55
N LEU A 322 4.21 4.04 -5.26
CA LEU A 322 3.19 4.97 -5.72
C LEU A 322 2.36 5.51 -4.55
N MET A 323 2.00 4.67 -3.57
CA MET A 323 1.34 5.13 -2.34
C MET A 323 2.23 6.13 -1.60
N SER A 324 3.52 5.83 -1.45
CA SER A 324 4.51 6.72 -0.83
C SER A 324 4.56 8.09 -1.52
N LYS A 325 4.50 8.12 -2.86
CA LYS A 325 4.44 9.37 -3.63
C LYS A 325 3.11 10.10 -3.49
N LEU A 326 2.00 9.37 -3.45
CA LEU A 326 0.68 9.95 -3.20
C LEU A 326 0.64 10.67 -1.85
N VAL A 327 0.95 9.97 -0.75
CA VAL A 327 0.87 10.57 0.59
C VAL A 327 1.86 11.73 0.78
N GLU A 328 3.00 11.68 0.08
CA GLU A 328 3.98 12.77 0.03
C GLU A 328 3.42 14.02 -0.69
N ALA A 329 2.59 13.84 -1.72
CA ALA A 329 1.98 14.91 -2.48
C ALA A 329 0.72 15.50 -1.81
N LEU A 330 0.14 14.84 -0.83
CA LEU A 330 -1.06 15.32 -0.11
C LEU A 330 -0.72 16.40 0.92
N ARG A 331 -1.62 17.40 1.04
CA ARG A 331 -1.62 18.34 2.17
C ARG A 331 -1.93 17.59 3.47
N ALA A 332 -1.48 18.12 4.61
CA ALA A 332 -1.74 17.52 5.92
C ALA A 332 -3.23 17.56 6.31
N ASP A 333 -3.96 18.54 5.77
CA ASP A 333 -5.39 18.76 5.95
C ASP A 333 -6.23 18.27 4.75
N ALA A 334 -5.63 17.57 3.78
CA ALA A 334 -6.42 16.88 2.75
C ALA A 334 -6.99 15.58 3.31
N ARG A 335 -8.25 15.29 2.98
CA ARG A 335 -8.90 14.00 3.25
C ARG A 335 -8.47 12.98 2.19
N LEU A 336 -8.07 11.80 2.63
CA LEU A 336 -7.74 10.66 1.79
C LEU A 336 -8.79 9.55 2.00
N VAL A 337 -9.44 9.14 0.92
CA VAL A 337 -10.35 7.99 0.91
C VAL A 337 -9.77 6.92 -0.01
N LEU A 338 -9.43 5.78 0.54
CA LEU A 338 -8.95 4.61 -0.20
C LEU A 338 -10.11 3.66 -0.39
N VAL A 339 -10.34 3.21 -1.61
CA VAL A 339 -11.41 2.30 -1.97
C VAL A 339 -10.82 1.12 -2.72
N GLY A 340 -11.22 -0.09 -2.35
CA GLY A 340 -10.67 -1.30 -2.96
C GLY A 340 -11.21 -2.57 -2.34
N ASP A 341 -10.59 -3.68 -2.73
CA ASP A 341 -10.97 -5.01 -2.31
C ASP A 341 -9.71 -5.73 -1.81
N PRO A 342 -9.61 -6.09 -0.52
CA PRO A 342 -8.43 -6.76 0.03
C PRO A 342 -8.20 -8.14 -0.58
N ASP A 343 -9.26 -8.80 -1.07
CA ASP A 343 -9.20 -10.17 -1.59
C ASP A 343 -8.93 -10.22 -3.10
N GLN A 344 -8.87 -9.06 -3.76
CA GLN A 344 -8.45 -8.98 -5.15
C GLN A 344 -6.94 -9.07 -5.30
N LEU A 345 -6.51 -9.34 -6.53
CA LEU A 345 -5.10 -9.33 -6.91
C LEU A 345 -4.42 -8.05 -6.42
N ALA A 346 -3.35 -8.24 -5.65
CA ALA A 346 -2.49 -7.16 -5.19
C ALA A 346 -1.74 -6.51 -6.37
N SER A 347 -1.07 -5.39 -6.10
CA SER A 347 -0.21 -4.75 -7.10
C SER A 347 0.86 -5.71 -7.63
N VAL A 348 1.26 -5.49 -8.89
CA VAL A 348 2.36 -6.24 -9.53
C VAL A 348 3.72 -5.80 -8.97
N GLU A 349 3.85 -4.54 -8.55
CA GLU A 349 5.03 -4.03 -7.85
C GLU A 349 4.95 -4.28 -6.35
N ALA A 350 6.08 -4.11 -5.65
CA ALA A 350 6.21 -4.51 -4.25
C ALA A 350 5.26 -3.80 -3.27
N GLY A 351 4.69 -4.60 -2.37
CA GLY A 351 3.89 -4.18 -1.21
C GLY A 351 2.38 -4.24 -1.44
N ALA A 352 1.69 -4.98 -0.57
CA ALA A 352 0.23 -5.11 -0.55
C ALA A 352 -0.41 -4.08 0.41
N VAL A 353 -0.21 -2.79 0.10
CA VAL A 353 -0.55 -1.67 1.00
C VAL A 353 -1.98 -1.75 1.55
N LEU A 354 -2.97 -2.04 0.71
CA LEU A 354 -4.38 -2.09 1.13
C LEU A 354 -4.63 -3.22 2.15
N ALA A 355 -4.08 -4.42 1.88
CA ALA A 355 -4.24 -5.58 2.75
C ALA A 355 -3.58 -5.33 4.11
N ASP A 356 -2.37 -4.76 4.12
CA ASP A 356 -1.64 -4.43 5.35
C ASP A 356 -2.38 -3.40 6.22
N ILE A 357 -3.06 -2.43 5.59
CA ILE A 357 -3.86 -1.42 6.30
C ILE A 357 -5.13 -2.04 6.88
N ILE A 358 -5.80 -2.92 6.15
CA ILE A 358 -7.04 -3.56 6.60
C ILE A 358 -6.76 -4.56 7.73
N GLY A 359 -5.60 -5.22 7.67
CA GLY A 359 -5.24 -6.27 8.61
C GLY A 359 -6.17 -7.49 8.50
N PRO A 360 -6.03 -8.47 9.41
CA PRO A 360 -6.92 -9.60 9.46
C PRO A 360 -8.35 -9.14 9.78
N ALA A 361 -9.29 -9.44 8.88
CA ALA A 361 -10.70 -9.13 9.09
C ALA A 361 -11.18 -9.81 10.39
N GLY A 362 -11.69 -9.00 11.32
CA GLY A 362 -12.39 -9.51 12.49
C GLY A 362 -13.90 -9.47 12.24
N ASP A 363 -14.62 -10.45 12.78
CA ASP A 363 -16.08 -10.41 12.75
C ASP A 363 -16.59 -9.23 13.60
N GLY A 364 -17.44 -8.40 12.98
CA GLY A 364 -18.14 -7.30 13.63
C GLY A 364 -17.46 -5.93 13.53
N LEU A 365 -18.21 -4.89 13.92
CA LEU A 365 -17.74 -3.51 13.90
C LEU A 365 -16.86 -3.21 15.12
N ARG A 366 -15.67 -2.65 14.87
CA ARG A 366 -14.74 -2.18 15.89
C ARG A 366 -14.57 -0.67 15.80
N MET A 367 -14.88 0.03 16.88
CA MET A 367 -14.72 1.49 16.99
C MET A 367 -14.70 1.94 18.46
N SER A 368 -14.14 3.13 18.72
CA SER A 368 -14.18 3.77 20.04
C SER A 368 -15.59 4.27 20.39
N ASP A 369 -15.89 4.37 21.69
CA ASP A 369 -17.22 4.76 22.19
C ASP A 369 -17.63 6.17 21.71
N GLU A 370 -16.68 7.10 21.69
CA GLU A 370 -16.88 8.44 21.14
C GLU A 370 -17.24 8.38 19.65
N HIS A 371 -16.52 7.59 18.87
CA HIS A 371 -16.78 7.47 17.44
C HIS A 371 -18.11 6.79 17.15
N HIS A 372 -18.45 5.76 17.91
CA HIS A 372 -19.74 5.08 17.85
C HIS A 372 -20.91 6.03 18.08
N GLY A 373 -20.88 6.82 19.16
CA GLY A 373 -21.95 7.76 19.49
C GLY A 373 -22.17 8.80 18.40
N VAL A 374 -21.09 9.36 17.85
CA VAL A 374 -21.17 10.35 16.77
C VAL A 374 -21.69 9.71 15.47
N LEU A 375 -21.21 8.53 15.10
CA LEU A 375 -21.68 7.84 13.91
C LEU A 375 -23.15 7.44 14.03
N ALA A 376 -23.59 6.91 15.17
CA ALA A 376 -25.00 6.60 15.41
C ALA A 376 -25.90 7.85 15.33
N ALA A 377 -25.40 9.01 15.81
CA ALA A 377 -26.11 10.28 15.66
C ALA A 377 -26.18 10.75 14.19
N MET A 378 -25.08 10.62 13.44
CA MET A 378 -25.02 10.97 12.02
C MET A 378 -25.89 10.05 11.15
N THR A 379 -25.85 8.72 11.38
CA THR A 379 -26.61 7.75 10.58
C THR A 379 -28.04 7.57 11.06
N GLY A 380 -28.38 7.97 12.29
CA GLY A 380 -29.72 7.80 12.85
C GLY A 380 -30.09 6.33 13.14
N GLU A 381 -29.11 5.43 13.20
CA GLU A 381 -29.32 3.98 13.35
C GLU A 381 -28.50 3.40 14.51
N PRO A 382 -29.00 2.34 15.19
CA PRO A 382 -28.20 1.57 16.13
C PRO A 382 -27.14 0.77 15.37
N LEU A 383 -25.88 0.82 15.80
CA LEU A 383 -24.75 0.20 15.08
C LEU A 383 -24.40 -1.23 15.54
N GLY A 384 -25.22 -1.85 16.40
CA GLY A 384 -25.03 -3.22 16.93
C GLY A 384 -24.06 -3.31 18.11
N ASP A 385 -23.90 -4.53 18.64
CA ASP A 385 -23.04 -4.81 19.80
C ASP A 385 -21.54 -4.97 19.42
N ARG A 386 -20.68 -4.50 20.33
CA ARG A 386 -19.22 -4.40 20.21
C ARG A 386 -18.56 -5.77 20.09
N THR A 387 -17.50 -5.88 19.29
CA THR A 387 -16.35 -6.72 19.70
C THR A 387 -15.30 -5.79 20.30
N SER A 388 -14.99 -5.94 21.59
CA SER A 388 -14.03 -5.11 22.33
C SER A 388 -12.59 -5.35 21.85
N GLY A 389 -12.22 -4.76 20.72
CA GLY A 389 -10.84 -4.64 20.26
C GLY A 389 -10.18 -3.41 20.88
N GLY A 390 -9.04 -3.59 21.55
CA GLY A 390 -8.32 -2.53 22.24
C GLY A 390 -7.92 -1.34 21.35
N THR A 391 -7.66 -0.22 22.02
CA THR A 391 -7.12 1.08 21.58
C THR A 391 -6.29 1.11 20.27
N GLN A 392 -6.93 0.99 19.10
CA GLN A 392 -6.39 1.47 17.83
C GLN A 392 -7.54 2.01 16.95
N ASP A 393 -7.57 3.34 16.77
CA ASP A 393 -8.56 4.08 15.99
C ASP A 393 -8.36 3.86 14.47
N ALA A 394 -8.83 2.73 13.95
CA ALA A 394 -9.08 2.54 12.52
C ALA A 394 -10.52 2.02 12.35
N ALA A 395 -11.38 2.84 11.74
CA ALA A 395 -12.76 2.48 11.46
C ALA A 395 -12.78 1.61 10.19
N PHE A 396 -12.97 0.30 10.36
CA PHE A 396 -13.16 -0.65 9.27
C PHE A 396 -14.65 -0.90 9.07
N ALA A 397 -15.14 -0.64 7.85
CA ALA A 397 -16.47 -1.03 7.41
C ALA A 397 -16.32 -1.95 6.19
N GLN A 398 -16.75 -3.20 6.32
CA GLN A 398 -16.85 -4.17 5.23
C GLN A 398 -18.31 -4.59 5.05
N PRO A 399 -18.80 -4.82 3.81
CA PRO A 399 -20.06 -5.52 3.50
C PRO A 399 -19.91 -7.05 3.49
N SER A 400 -20.84 -7.78 4.10
CA SER A 400 -20.78 -9.24 4.28
C SER A 400 -21.37 -9.93 3.06
N GLY A 401 -20.60 -10.86 2.49
CA GLY A 401 -21.16 -11.90 1.63
C GLY A 401 -21.96 -12.89 2.47
N ALA A 402 -23.16 -13.23 2.01
CA ALA A 402 -23.92 -14.37 2.50
C ALA A 402 -23.47 -15.64 1.75
N ALA A 403 -23.28 -16.71 2.53
CA ALA A 403 -23.26 -18.15 2.23
C ALA A 403 -22.88 -18.63 0.82
#